data_AF-A0A951ZN54-F1
#
_entry.id   AF-A0A951ZN54-F1
#
_cell.length_a   1.000
_cell.length_b   1.000
_cell.length_c   1.000
_cell.angle_alpha   90.00
_cell.angle_beta   90.00
_cell.angle_gamma   90.00
#
_symmetry.space_group_name_H-M   'P 1'
#
loop_
_entity.id
_entity.type
_entity.pdbx_description
1 polymer ?
#
loop_
_entity_poly.entity_id
_entity_poly.type
_entity_poly.pdbx_seq_one_letter_code
_entity_poly.pdbx_strand_id
1 'polypeptide(L)'
;MKWILRYRELSTAIALLMAQLFVGCGSQHSTEAIKPELDSINYASYIAIGPDTAIYPIHQTTSSQREPIDEYGLQNLFDQNDKTGWFSEPGLHAGEWIEFKFDRLPVSRLQIVALDSFIVARVQEVEITVNDSVLGTFPIQAFISIHTPISKLRIKAMDADGLNIVNPPLTQDTTSTTRTAYLTYASHYNSRSFALAELRLFDEKGKLLPIKAIPNRTAKINLWSQTDSRLITDGNTKTGFAEENEIDHRINFAFEVFTPITRIAIWNGIDRKPESGYIQKAILSIAGHPEASFILKPGYNEYVLPFPMVSRLFTLHLLSTKKMAFSELRFYDGAR
;
A
#
# COMPACT_ATOMS: atom_id res chain seq x y z
N MET A 1 64.50 11.36 -27.40
CA MET A 1 64.70 10.49 -26.22
C MET A 1 64.60 11.27 -24.90
N LYS A 2 63.48 12.02 -24.68
CA LYS A 2 63.23 12.83 -23.47
C LYS A 2 61.78 12.73 -22.94
N TRP A 3 60.96 11.85 -23.52
CA TRP A 3 59.52 11.71 -23.17
C TRP A 3 59.18 10.47 -22.32
N ILE A 4 60.14 9.56 -22.10
CA ILE A 4 59.92 8.32 -21.32
C ILE A 4 60.31 8.50 -19.83
N LEU A 5 61.06 9.55 -19.47
CA LEU A 5 61.51 9.77 -18.08
C LEU A 5 60.50 10.53 -17.20
N ARG A 6 59.47 11.19 -17.75
CA ARG A 6 58.47 11.93 -16.94
C ARG A 6 57.33 11.08 -16.37
N TYR A 7 57.12 9.84 -16.83
CA TYR A 7 56.03 8.98 -16.35
C TYR A 7 56.40 8.17 -15.09
N ARG A 8 57.70 7.96 -14.81
CA ARG A 8 58.16 7.28 -13.59
C ARG A 8 58.19 8.20 -12.37
N GLU A 9 58.43 9.49 -12.53
CA GLU A 9 58.43 10.43 -11.39
C GLU A 9 56.99 10.77 -10.93
N LEU A 10 56.02 10.82 -11.84
CA LEU A 10 54.62 11.07 -11.50
C LEU A 10 53.95 9.89 -10.75
N SER A 11 54.31 8.66 -11.10
CA SER A 11 53.77 7.44 -10.45
C SER A 11 54.36 7.19 -9.05
N THR A 12 55.60 7.63 -8.81
CA THR A 12 56.26 7.50 -7.50
C THR A 12 55.77 8.58 -6.51
N ALA A 13 55.45 9.78 -6.99
CA ALA A 13 54.89 10.86 -6.16
C ALA A 13 53.44 10.59 -5.71
N ILE A 14 52.62 9.94 -6.54
CA ILE A 14 51.23 9.57 -6.18
C ILE A 14 51.21 8.38 -5.20
N ALA A 15 52.14 7.43 -5.33
CA ALA A 15 52.28 6.33 -4.37
C ALA A 15 52.78 6.80 -2.98
N LEU A 16 53.65 7.82 -2.92
CA LEU A 16 54.12 8.39 -1.64
C LEU A 16 53.05 9.23 -0.93
N LEU A 17 52.18 9.91 -1.67
CA LEU A 17 51.06 10.68 -1.10
C LEU A 17 49.97 9.76 -0.50
N MET A 18 49.76 8.58 -1.10
CA MET A 18 48.83 7.57 -0.59
C MET A 18 49.39 6.82 0.63
N ALA A 19 50.71 6.68 0.76
CA ALA A 19 51.35 6.05 1.92
C ALA A 19 51.41 6.97 3.16
N GLN A 20 51.49 8.29 2.98
CA GLN A 20 51.47 9.25 4.10
C GLN A 20 50.07 9.52 4.67
N LEU A 21 49.00 9.11 3.99
CA LEU A 21 47.64 9.17 4.54
C LEU A 21 47.27 7.92 5.38
N PHE A 22 48.13 6.89 5.43
CA PHE A 22 47.88 5.64 6.16
C PHE A 22 48.76 5.41 7.40
N VAL A 23 49.68 6.31 7.75
CA VAL A 23 50.49 6.19 8.97
C VAL A 23 50.62 7.54 9.66
N GLY A 24 49.79 7.79 10.68
CA GLY A 24 50.05 8.90 11.59
C GLY A 24 48.86 9.52 12.30
N CYS A 25 48.13 8.76 13.13
CA CYS A 25 47.85 9.15 14.52
C CYS A 25 47.15 7.98 15.23
N GLY A 26 47.97 7.11 15.81
CA GLY A 26 47.53 6.31 16.94
C GLY A 26 47.47 7.21 18.17
N SER A 27 46.27 7.57 18.60
CA SER A 27 45.98 7.63 20.02
C SER A 27 45.24 6.34 20.38
N GLN A 28 45.70 5.69 21.45
CA GLN A 28 44.98 4.59 22.07
C GLN A 28 43.63 5.12 22.53
N HIS A 29 42.59 4.91 21.73
CA HIS A 29 41.25 4.75 22.24
C HIS A 29 40.94 3.26 22.16
N SER A 30 40.66 2.68 23.32
CA SER A 30 39.97 1.42 23.44
C SER A 30 38.85 1.37 22.40
N THR A 31 38.94 0.43 21.46
CA THR A 31 37.77 -0.03 20.72
C THR A 31 36.86 -0.74 21.73
N GLU A 32 36.20 0.05 22.58
CA GLU A 32 34.84 -0.30 22.93
C GLU A 32 34.14 -0.45 21.59
N ALA A 33 33.67 -1.67 21.32
CA ALA A 33 32.72 -1.88 20.27
C ALA A 33 31.65 -0.80 20.48
N ILE A 34 31.58 0.16 19.55
CA ILE A 34 30.38 0.97 19.38
C ILE A 34 29.34 -0.08 18.95
N LYS A 35 28.75 -0.74 19.95
CA LYS A 35 27.36 -1.16 19.84
C LYS A 35 26.70 0.09 19.30
N PRO A 36 25.93 0.01 18.20
CA PRO A 36 24.96 1.05 18.00
C PRO A 36 24.24 1.13 19.35
N GLU A 37 24.39 2.26 20.05
CA GLU A 37 23.26 2.74 20.82
C GLU A 37 22.18 2.79 19.75
N LEU A 38 21.43 1.67 19.66
CA LEU A 38 20.00 1.81 19.56
C LEU A 38 19.76 2.88 20.62
N ASP A 39 19.54 4.11 20.15
CA ASP A 39 18.50 4.90 20.75
C ASP A 39 17.43 3.86 21.04
N SER A 40 17.31 3.55 22.32
CA SER A 40 16.06 3.08 22.87
C SER A 40 15.11 4.21 22.53
N ILE A 41 14.72 4.27 21.25
CA ILE A 41 13.64 5.03 20.71
C ILE A 41 12.53 4.45 21.52
N ASN A 42 12.26 5.20 22.57
CA ASN A 42 11.42 4.81 23.65
C ASN A 42 10.12 4.44 22.93
N TYR A 43 9.71 3.18 23.00
CA TYR A 43 8.37 2.82 22.53
C TYR A 43 7.35 3.79 23.16
N ALA A 44 7.66 4.27 24.36
CA ALA A 44 6.98 5.33 25.10
C ALA A 44 7.03 6.75 24.48
N SER A 45 8.06 7.14 23.72
CA SER A 45 8.14 8.49 23.10
C SER A 45 7.33 8.61 21.80
N TYR A 46 6.92 7.48 21.21
CA TYR A 46 5.82 7.44 20.24
C TYR A 46 4.43 7.40 20.91
N ILE A 47 4.37 7.19 22.23
CA ILE A 47 3.16 7.16 23.06
C ILE A 47 3.16 8.41 23.96
N ALA A 48 3.46 9.56 23.38
CA ALA A 48 3.26 10.86 24.03
C ALA A 48 2.34 11.73 23.18
N ILE A 49 1.27 11.13 22.68
CA ILE A 49 0.05 11.84 22.29
C ILE A 49 -0.91 11.55 23.44
N GLY A 50 -1.61 12.57 23.97
CA GLY A 50 -2.71 12.33 24.89
C GLY A 50 -3.64 11.24 24.33
N PRO A 51 -4.45 10.56 25.16
CA PRO A 51 -5.21 9.38 24.74
C PRO A 51 -5.87 9.67 23.40
N ASP A 52 -5.48 8.92 22.36
CA ASP A 52 -6.05 9.07 21.04
C ASP A 52 -7.55 8.77 21.15
N THR A 53 -8.34 9.82 21.15
CA THR A 53 -9.81 9.73 21.28
C THR A 53 -10.47 9.52 19.93
N ALA A 54 -9.68 9.41 18.85
CA ALA A 54 -10.23 9.17 17.54
C ALA A 54 -10.80 7.76 17.42
N ILE A 55 -11.88 7.66 16.65
CA ILE A 55 -12.51 6.39 16.32
C ILE A 55 -11.95 5.95 14.97
N TYR A 56 -11.34 4.77 14.94
CA TYR A 56 -10.81 4.18 13.71
C TYR A 56 -11.74 3.05 13.22
N PRO A 57 -11.94 2.91 11.90
CA PRO A 57 -12.50 1.69 11.38
C PRO A 57 -11.56 0.52 11.69
N ILE A 58 -12.13 -0.67 11.85
CA ILE A 58 -11.37 -1.93 11.96
C ILE A 58 -10.90 -2.40 10.58
N HIS A 59 -11.57 -1.96 9.52
CA HIS A 59 -11.20 -2.24 8.13
C HIS A 59 -11.70 -1.11 7.23
N GLN A 60 -10.92 -0.76 6.22
CA GLN A 60 -11.33 0.16 5.16
C GLN A 60 -10.85 -0.38 3.81
N THR A 61 -11.63 -0.15 2.77
CA THR A 61 -11.30 -0.58 1.40
C THR A 61 -12.06 0.28 0.40
N THR A 62 -11.53 0.39 -0.81
CA THR A 62 -12.11 1.15 -1.92
C THR A 62 -12.09 0.30 -3.17
N SER A 63 -12.96 0.60 -4.13
CA SER A 63 -12.89 0.01 -5.48
C SER A 63 -11.61 0.36 -6.20
N SER A 64 -11.12 1.59 -6.01
CA SER A 64 -9.87 2.10 -6.55
C SER A 64 -9.34 3.28 -5.73
N GLN A 65 -8.11 3.70 -5.97
CA GLN A 65 -7.47 4.79 -5.24
C GLN A 65 -6.47 5.48 -6.15
N ARG A 66 -6.60 6.80 -6.32
CA ARG A 66 -5.63 7.60 -7.06
C ARG A 66 -4.33 7.77 -6.26
N GLU A 67 -3.22 7.78 -6.98
CA GLU A 67 -1.89 8.12 -6.47
C GLU A 67 -1.54 9.62 -6.71
N PRO A 68 -0.75 10.25 -5.82
CA PRO A 68 -0.17 9.64 -4.64
C PRO A 68 -1.17 9.59 -3.46
N ILE A 69 -1.12 8.51 -2.68
CA ILE A 69 -2.11 8.24 -1.62
C ILE A 69 -2.15 9.33 -0.55
N ASP A 70 -1.02 9.95 -0.22
CA ASP A 70 -0.95 11.05 0.75
C ASP A 70 -1.78 12.27 0.32
N GLU A 71 -1.85 12.55 -0.99
CA GLU A 71 -2.66 13.64 -1.54
C GLU A 71 -4.14 13.27 -1.75
N TYR A 72 -4.44 12.01 -2.12
CA TYR A 72 -5.77 11.64 -2.60
C TYR A 72 -6.45 10.51 -1.82
N GLY A 73 -5.89 10.08 -0.69
CA GLY A 73 -6.29 8.90 0.05
C GLY A 73 -7.52 9.07 0.95
N LEU A 74 -8.00 7.94 1.48
CA LEU A 74 -9.13 7.87 2.41
C LEU A 74 -8.97 8.72 3.68
N GLN A 75 -7.74 9.03 4.09
CA GLN A 75 -7.48 9.88 5.26
C GLN A 75 -8.10 11.28 5.12
N ASN A 76 -8.24 11.77 3.89
CA ASN A 76 -8.80 13.08 3.62
C ASN A 76 -10.32 13.13 3.84
N LEU A 77 -11.01 11.98 3.87
CA LEU A 77 -12.46 11.96 4.13
C LEU A 77 -12.83 12.33 5.56
N PHE A 78 -11.85 12.44 6.45
CA PHE A 78 -12.05 12.71 7.87
C PHE A 78 -11.12 13.82 8.40
N ASP A 79 -10.55 14.62 7.51
CA ASP A 79 -9.61 15.69 7.88
C ASP A 79 -10.30 17.04 8.18
N GLN A 80 -11.63 17.09 7.99
CA GLN A 80 -12.49 18.27 8.16
C GLN A 80 -12.13 19.41 7.20
N ASN A 81 -11.68 19.07 5.99
CA ASN A 81 -11.30 20.01 4.96
C ASN A 81 -11.95 19.65 3.61
N ASP A 82 -12.99 20.40 3.26
CA ASP A 82 -13.76 20.23 2.02
C ASP A 82 -12.97 20.51 0.71
N LYS A 83 -11.66 20.80 0.82
CA LYS A 83 -10.75 21.04 -0.32
C LYS A 83 -9.81 19.87 -0.60
N THR A 84 -9.68 18.94 0.33
CA THR A 84 -9.00 17.66 0.15
C THR A 84 -10.05 16.58 0.00
N GLY A 85 -9.66 15.37 -0.40
CA GLY A 85 -10.62 14.29 -0.54
C GLY A 85 -10.00 12.98 -0.94
N TRP A 86 -10.81 11.93 -0.87
CA TRP A 86 -10.53 10.65 -1.50
C TRP A 86 -10.80 10.76 -3.01
N PHE A 87 -9.90 10.24 -3.84
CA PHE A 87 -10.09 10.16 -5.29
C PHE A 87 -10.01 8.71 -5.77
N SER A 88 -10.94 8.33 -6.64
CA SER A 88 -10.84 7.10 -7.42
C SER A 88 -9.73 7.21 -8.48
N GLU A 89 -9.27 6.07 -9.01
CA GLU A 89 -8.44 6.10 -10.20
C GLU A 89 -9.20 6.74 -11.40
N PRO A 90 -8.51 7.50 -12.26
CA PRO A 90 -9.03 7.88 -13.57
C PRO A 90 -9.24 6.63 -14.44
N GLY A 91 -10.30 6.60 -15.24
CA GLY A 91 -10.61 5.47 -16.14
C GLY A 91 -11.82 4.65 -15.72
N LEU A 92 -12.30 4.83 -14.50
CA LEU A 92 -13.30 3.96 -13.89
C LEU A 92 -14.69 4.60 -13.89
N HIS A 93 -15.71 3.76 -14.08
CA HIS A 93 -17.09 4.16 -14.39
C HIS A 93 -17.94 4.41 -13.14
N ALA A 94 -19.19 4.85 -13.34
CA ALA A 94 -20.21 4.87 -12.28
C ALA A 94 -20.25 3.53 -11.54
N GLY A 95 -20.22 3.60 -10.21
CA GLY A 95 -20.12 2.42 -9.34
C GLY A 95 -18.83 2.30 -8.54
N GLU A 96 -17.92 3.27 -8.62
CA GLU A 96 -16.83 3.41 -7.64
C GLU A 96 -17.40 3.54 -6.22
N TRP A 97 -16.74 2.90 -5.26
CA TRP A 97 -17.22 2.80 -3.90
C TRP A 97 -16.09 2.81 -2.87
N ILE A 98 -16.45 3.23 -1.67
CA ILE A 98 -15.63 3.14 -0.46
C ILE A 98 -16.39 2.37 0.61
N GLU A 99 -15.70 1.59 1.42
CA GLU A 99 -16.26 0.79 2.50
C GLU A 99 -15.44 0.93 3.78
N PHE A 100 -16.15 1.10 4.90
CA PHE A 100 -15.60 1.11 6.24
C PHE A 100 -16.32 0.07 7.09
N LYS A 101 -15.57 -0.64 7.94
CA LYS A 101 -16.12 -1.50 8.99
C LYS A 101 -15.71 -0.96 10.35
N PHE A 102 -16.64 -1.03 11.30
CA PHE A 102 -16.45 -0.62 12.69
C PHE A 102 -16.89 -1.77 13.59
N ASP A 103 -16.36 -1.85 14.81
CA ASP A 103 -16.87 -2.81 15.80
C ASP A 103 -18.35 -2.51 16.10
N ARG A 104 -18.64 -1.24 16.40
CA ARG A 104 -19.98 -0.68 16.52
C ARG A 104 -19.89 0.84 16.62
N LEU A 105 -20.49 1.56 15.69
CA LEU A 105 -20.47 3.02 15.67
C LEU A 105 -21.88 3.61 15.88
N PRO A 106 -22.17 4.28 17.01
CA PRO A 106 -23.47 4.92 17.23
C PRO A 106 -23.55 6.22 16.44
N VAL A 107 -24.18 6.16 15.27
CA VAL A 107 -24.42 7.30 14.36
C VAL A 107 -25.92 7.57 14.27
N SER A 108 -26.31 8.84 14.39
CA SER A 108 -27.70 9.26 14.18
C SER A 108 -27.93 9.85 12.80
N ARG A 109 -26.90 10.49 12.23
CA ARG A 109 -26.94 11.13 10.91
C ARG A 109 -25.58 11.07 10.25
N LEU A 110 -25.58 11.01 8.93
CA LEU A 110 -24.38 11.17 8.12
C LEU A 110 -24.58 12.24 7.04
N GLN A 111 -23.47 12.82 6.59
CA GLN A 111 -23.42 13.72 5.44
C GLN A 111 -22.17 13.40 4.62
N ILE A 112 -22.31 13.37 3.30
CA ILE A 112 -21.20 13.17 2.36
C ILE A 112 -21.02 14.46 1.58
N VAL A 113 -19.80 14.97 1.53
CA VAL A 113 -19.46 16.19 0.79
C VAL A 113 -18.66 15.79 -0.44
N ALA A 114 -19.09 16.20 -1.63
CA ALA A 114 -18.27 16.05 -2.83
C ALA A 114 -17.20 17.12 -2.90
N LEU A 115 -16.07 16.80 -3.53
CA LEU A 115 -15.03 17.76 -3.82
C LEU A 115 -15.44 18.61 -5.03
N ASP A 116 -15.46 19.94 -4.87
CA ASP A 116 -15.67 20.86 -5.99
C ASP A 116 -14.34 21.20 -6.66
N SER A 117 -13.96 20.41 -7.66
CA SER A 117 -12.74 20.63 -8.42
C SER A 117 -12.94 20.31 -9.90
N PHE A 118 -12.30 21.09 -10.77
CA PHE A 118 -12.39 20.92 -12.23
C PHE A 118 -11.69 19.64 -12.74
N ILE A 119 -10.83 19.02 -11.92
CA ILE A 119 -10.07 17.83 -12.28
C ILE A 119 -10.82 16.51 -11.98
N VAL A 120 -11.98 16.58 -11.32
CA VAL A 120 -12.80 15.42 -10.94
C VAL A 120 -14.19 15.46 -11.59
N ALA A 121 -14.83 14.31 -11.67
CA ALA A 121 -16.25 14.21 -11.97
C ALA A 121 -17.05 14.71 -10.76
N ARG A 122 -18.06 15.53 -11.01
CA ARG A 122 -18.89 16.09 -9.94
C ARG A 122 -19.93 15.06 -9.55
N VAL A 123 -19.72 14.39 -8.42
CA VAL A 123 -20.69 13.43 -7.86
C VAL A 123 -21.99 14.16 -7.53
N GLN A 124 -23.10 13.66 -8.05
CA GLN A 124 -24.43 14.19 -7.79
C GLN A 124 -25.16 13.35 -6.75
N GLU A 125 -25.08 12.03 -6.87
CA GLU A 125 -25.79 11.08 -6.03
C GLU A 125 -24.90 9.92 -5.57
N VAL A 126 -25.19 9.44 -4.36
CA VAL A 126 -24.52 8.29 -3.74
C VAL A 126 -25.53 7.29 -3.20
N GLU A 127 -25.29 6.01 -3.46
CA GLU A 127 -25.99 4.91 -2.81
C GLU A 127 -25.27 4.60 -1.50
N ILE A 128 -26.06 4.48 -0.42
CA ILE A 128 -25.55 4.18 0.90
C ILE A 128 -26.06 2.82 1.34
N THR A 129 -25.13 1.96 1.73
CA THR A 129 -25.42 0.67 2.35
C THR A 129 -24.91 0.69 3.80
N VAL A 130 -25.78 0.31 4.74
CA VAL A 130 -25.44 0.18 6.16
C VAL A 130 -25.72 -1.25 6.58
N ASN A 131 -24.74 -1.91 7.19
CA ASN A 131 -24.84 -3.29 7.69
C ASN A 131 -25.42 -4.25 6.64
N ASP A 132 -24.87 -4.17 5.42
CA ASP A 132 -25.27 -4.96 4.24
C ASP A 132 -26.70 -4.70 3.72
N SER A 133 -27.40 -3.69 4.25
CA SER A 133 -28.72 -3.25 3.78
C SER A 133 -28.61 -1.90 3.06
N VAL A 134 -29.14 -1.83 1.84
CA VAL A 134 -29.21 -0.57 1.08
C VAL A 134 -30.19 0.37 1.78
N LEU A 135 -29.69 1.51 2.22
CA LEU A 135 -30.51 2.56 2.85
C LEU A 135 -31.23 3.40 1.77
N GLY A 136 -30.59 3.59 0.62
CA GLY A 136 -31.14 4.31 -0.52
C GLY A 136 -30.07 5.08 -1.29
N THR A 137 -30.52 5.82 -2.30
CA THR A 137 -29.72 6.78 -3.06
C THR A 137 -30.07 8.19 -2.61
N PHE A 138 -29.05 9.00 -2.37
CA PHE A 138 -29.20 10.33 -1.81
C PHE A 138 -28.37 11.34 -2.58
N PRO A 139 -28.85 12.60 -2.72
CA PRO A 139 -28.04 13.66 -3.27
C PRO A 139 -26.86 13.95 -2.34
N ILE A 140 -25.72 14.30 -2.93
CA ILE A 140 -24.55 14.78 -2.20
C ILE A 140 -24.94 15.98 -1.31
N GLN A 141 -24.25 16.12 -0.18
CA GLN A 141 -24.50 17.10 0.90
C GLN A 141 -25.80 16.91 1.69
N ALA A 142 -26.68 15.97 1.32
CA ALA A 142 -27.86 15.67 2.13
C ALA A 142 -27.48 15.12 3.52
N PHE A 143 -28.26 15.50 4.53
CA PHE A 143 -28.22 14.83 5.83
C PHE A 143 -29.10 13.59 5.79
N ILE A 144 -28.52 12.44 6.11
CA ILE A 144 -29.14 11.14 5.99
C ILE A 144 -29.28 10.54 7.38
N SER A 145 -30.51 10.25 7.78
CA SER A 145 -30.81 9.67 9.10
C SER A 145 -30.39 8.21 9.17
N ILE A 146 -29.76 7.85 10.28
CA ILE A 146 -29.28 6.50 10.57
C ILE A 146 -29.96 6.02 11.84
N HIS A 147 -30.66 4.90 11.74
CA HIS A 147 -31.48 4.34 12.82
C HIS A 147 -30.88 3.09 13.46
N THR A 148 -29.73 2.63 12.96
CA THR A 148 -29.03 1.47 13.50
C THR A 148 -27.55 1.79 13.68
N PRO A 149 -26.89 1.28 14.74
CA PRO A 149 -25.45 1.39 14.87
C PRO A 149 -24.76 0.82 13.63
N ILE A 150 -23.74 1.51 13.13
CA ILE A 150 -23.00 1.10 11.93
C ILE A 150 -21.90 0.13 12.35
N SER A 151 -21.95 -1.11 11.85
CA SER A 151 -20.81 -2.04 11.82
C SER A 151 -20.16 -2.09 10.45
N LYS A 152 -20.90 -1.74 9.39
CA LYS A 152 -20.40 -1.65 8.02
C LYS A 152 -21.10 -0.50 7.29
N LEU A 153 -20.32 0.37 6.65
CA LEU A 153 -20.80 1.47 5.82
C LEU A 153 -20.14 1.36 4.45
N ARG A 154 -20.94 1.29 3.40
CA ARG A 154 -20.47 1.42 2.02
C ARG A 154 -21.15 2.62 1.36
N ILE A 155 -20.36 3.41 0.66
CA ILE A 155 -20.82 4.58 -0.11
C ILE A 155 -20.38 4.34 -1.54
N LYS A 156 -21.33 4.37 -2.46
CA LYS A 156 -21.09 4.11 -3.90
C LYS A 156 -21.57 5.31 -4.71
N ALA A 157 -20.71 5.83 -5.58
CA ALA A 157 -21.10 6.88 -6.52
C ALA A 157 -22.08 6.31 -7.56
N MET A 158 -23.25 6.94 -7.69
CA MET A 158 -24.31 6.48 -8.60
C MET A 158 -24.40 7.35 -9.84
N ASP A 159 -24.28 8.67 -9.67
CA ASP A 159 -24.34 9.63 -10.76
C ASP A 159 -23.29 10.74 -10.59
N ALA A 160 -22.71 11.19 -11.71
CA ALA A 160 -21.75 12.28 -11.73
C ALA A 160 -21.70 13.01 -13.07
N ASP A 161 -21.58 14.34 -13.00
CA ASP A 161 -21.36 15.18 -14.18
C ASP A 161 -19.87 15.20 -14.59
N GLY A 162 -19.62 15.26 -15.89
CA GLY A 162 -18.25 15.31 -16.44
C GLY A 162 -17.61 13.93 -16.60
N LEU A 163 -18.40 12.86 -16.57
CA LEU A 163 -17.97 11.52 -16.96
C LEU A 163 -17.68 11.48 -18.47
N ASN A 164 -16.42 11.25 -18.82
CA ASN A 164 -16.09 10.73 -20.14
C ASN A 164 -16.16 9.20 -20.04
N ILE A 165 -17.29 8.63 -20.43
CA ILE A 165 -17.44 7.17 -20.50
C ILE A 165 -16.56 6.69 -21.65
N VAL A 166 -15.35 6.20 -21.34
CA VAL A 166 -14.57 5.48 -22.34
C VAL A 166 -15.01 4.04 -22.33
N ASN A 167 -15.86 3.65 -23.29
CA ASN A 167 -16.21 2.24 -23.47
C ASN A 167 -14.94 1.47 -23.85
N PRO A 168 -14.46 0.52 -23.02
CA PRO A 168 -13.28 -0.25 -23.37
C PRO A 168 -13.59 -1.06 -24.64
N PRO A 169 -12.66 -1.15 -25.60
CA PRO A 169 -12.82 -2.04 -26.73
C PRO A 169 -12.94 -3.48 -26.21
N LEU A 170 -14.07 -4.13 -26.49
CA LEU A 170 -14.27 -5.54 -26.20
C LEU A 170 -13.60 -6.37 -27.31
N THR A 171 -12.47 -7.01 -27.01
CA THR A 171 -11.90 -8.02 -27.89
C THR A 171 -12.51 -9.38 -27.57
N GLN A 172 -13.06 -10.04 -28.59
CA GLN A 172 -13.49 -11.43 -28.49
C GLN A 172 -12.24 -12.31 -28.45
N ASP A 173 -12.05 -13.04 -27.35
CA ASP A 173 -11.08 -14.11 -27.28
C ASP A 173 -11.58 -15.25 -28.19
N THR A 174 -10.82 -15.59 -29.23
CA THR A 174 -11.18 -16.64 -30.20
C THR A 174 -11.16 -18.04 -29.59
N THR A 175 -10.74 -18.19 -28.34
CA THR A 175 -10.60 -19.47 -27.65
C THR A 175 -11.56 -19.66 -26.46
N SER A 176 -12.37 -18.65 -26.11
CA SER A 176 -13.34 -18.78 -25.03
C SER A 176 -14.64 -18.01 -25.31
N THR A 177 -15.78 -18.50 -24.84
CA THR A 177 -17.10 -17.80 -24.90
C THR A 177 -17.17 -16.56 -24.00
N THR A 178 -16.03 -16.08 -23.51
CA THR A 178 -15.91 -15.01 -22.51
C THR A 178 -15.46 -13.73 -23.19
N ARG A 179 -16.26 -12.67 -23.12
CA ARG A 179 -15.80 -11.32 -23.50
C ARG A 179 -14.92 -10.77 -22.38
N THR A 180 -13.66 -10.51 -22.67
CA THR A 180 -12.74 -9.83 -21.74
C THR A 180 -12.59 -8.38 -22.19
N ALA A 181 -12.96 -7.44 -21.34
CA ALA A 181 -12.70 -6.03 -21.60
C ALA A 181 -11.22 -5.75 -21.32
N TYR A 182 -10.47 -5.32 -22.34
CA TYR A 182 -9.14 -4.79 -22.14
C TYR A 182 -9.25 -3.27 -21.96
N LEU A 183 -9.07 -2.78 -20.75
CA LEU A 183 -8.77 -1.36 -20.54
C LEU A 183 -7.35 -1.12 -21.07
N THR A 184 -7.23 -0.36 -22.16
CA THR A 184 -5.93 0.15 -22.62
C THR A 184 -5.63 1.43 -21.85
N TYR A 185 -4.37 1.66 -21.45
CA TYR A 185 -3.96 2.86 -20.70
C TYR A 185 -4.47 4.18 -21.31
N ALA A 186 -4.66 4.25 -22.63
CA ALA A 186 -5.21 5.42 -23.31
C ALA A 186 -6.65 5.78 -22.92
N SER A 187 -7.47 4.82 -22.47
CA SER A 187 -8.82 5.08 -21.96
C SER A 187 -8.85 5.61 -20.52
N HIS A 188 -7.81 5.35 -19.72
CA HIS A 188 -7.71 5.84 -18.34
C HIS A 188 -7.57 7.37 -18.28
N TYR A 189 -6.82 7.96 -19.22
CA TYR A 189 -6.48 9.39 -19.17
C TYR A 189 -7.60 10.32 -19.62
N ASN A 190 -8.64 9.82 -20.28
CA ASN A 190 -9.71 10.68 -20.78
C ASN A 190 -10.89 10.82 -19.81
N SER A 191 -10.99 10.01 -18.76
CA SER A 191 -12.09 10.12 -17.79
C SER A 191 -11.61 10.69 -16.46
N ARG A 192 -12.43 11.57 -15.86
CA ARG A 192 -12.11 12.22 -14.59
C ARG A 192 -12.33 11.24 -13.43
N SER A 193 -11.46 11.31 -12.42
CA SER A 193 -11.67 10.60 -11.14
C SER A 193 -12.98 11.03 -10.48
N PHE A 194 -13.60 10.13 -9.71
CA PHE A 194 -14.57 10.52 -8.70
C PHE A 194 -13.83 11.03 -7.46
N ALA A 195 -14.37 12.05 -6.79
CA ALA A 195 -13.83 12.47 -5.51
C ALA A 195 -14.90 12.84 -4.50
N LEU A 196 -14.68 12.39 -3.27
CA LEU A 196 -15.46 12.76 -2.11
C LEU A 196 -14.53 13.51 -1.16
N ALA A 197 -14.95 14.69 -0.72
CA ALA A 197 -14.15 15.54 0.14
C ALA A 197 -14.24 15.08 1.60
N GLU A 198 -15.47 14.89 2.10
CA GLU A 198 -15.70 14.58 3.51
C GLU A 198 -16.79 13.52 3.72
N LEU A 199 -16.60 12.70 4.75
CA LEU A 199 -17.60 11.85 5.35
C LEU A 199 -17.83 12.27 6.81
N ARG A 200 -18.93 12.98 7.04
CA ARG A 200 -19.28 13.51 8.35
C ARG A 200 -20.31 12.61 9.02
N LEU A 201 -19.98 12.08 10.18
CA LEU A 201 -20.83 11.18 10.96
C LEU A 201 -21.15 11.83 12.30
N PHE A 202 -22.44 11.93 12.65
CA PHE A 202 -22.91 12.68 13.82
C PHE A 202 -23.57 11.75 14.85
N ASP A 203 -23.36 12.05 16.13
CA ASP A 203 -24.06 11.40 17.23
C ASP A 203 -25.52 11.89 17.38
N GLU A 204 -26.28 11.32 18.31
CA GLU A 204 -27.68 11.71 18.58
C GLU A 204 -27.84 13.18 19.03
N LYS A 205 -26.79 13.78 19.58
CA LYS A 205 -26.75 15.18 19.99
C LYS A 205 -26.37 16.12 18.84
N GLY A 206 -26.09 15.57 17.65
CA GLY A 206 -25.64 16.31 16.48
C GLY A 206 -24.17 16.72 16.54
N LYS A 207 -23.36 16.14 17.44
CA LYS A 207 -21.92 16.36 17.48
C LYS A 207 -21.23 15.48 16.44
N LEU A 208 -20.28 16.07 15.71
CA LEU A 208 -19.41 15.32 14.79
C LEU A 208 -18.56 14.32 15.57
N LEU A 209 -18.56 13.06 15.13
CA LEU A 209 -17.74 12.01 15.70
C LEU A 209 -16.28 12.19 15.25
N PRO A 210 -15.28 12.02 16.14
CA PRO A 210 -13.88 12.21 15.83
C PRO A 210 -13.31 10.97 15.10
N ILE A 211 -13.82 10.67 13.91
CA ILE A 211 -13.39 9.50 13.14
C ILE A 211 -12.10 9.83 12.40
N LYS A 212 -11.22 8.85 12.23
CA LYS A 212 -10.05 8.94 11.35
C LYS A 212 -9.94 7.67 10.50
N ALA A 213 -9.44 7.81 9.28
CA ALA A 213 -9.07 6.64 8.49
C ALA A 213 -7.90 5.89 9.13
N ILE A 214 -7.81 4.59 8.85
CA ILE A 214 -6.58 3.84 9.07
C ILE A 214 -5.52 4.47 8.16
N PRO A 215 -4.33 4.83 8.69
CA PRO A 215 -3.26 5.36 7.85
C PRO A 215 -2.89 4.37 6.76
N ASN A 216 -2.88 4.82 5.51
CA ASN A 216 -2.32 4.03 4.43
C ASN A 216 -0.80 4.02 4.56
N ARG A 217 -0.18 2.84 4.39
CA ARG A 217 1.27 2.69 4.37
C ARG A 217 1.70 2.25 2.99
N THR A 218 2.33 3.17 2.27
CA THR A 218 2.84 2.89 0.92
C THR A 218 4.28 2.37 1.03
N ALA A 219 4.57 1.30 0.30
CA ALA A 219 5.92 0.82 0.10
C ALA A 219 6.31 0.97 -1.37
N LYS A 220 7.51 1.52 -1.62
CA LYS A 220 8.16 1.33 -2.91
C LYS A 220 8.67 -0.09 -2.98
N ILE A 221 8.16 -0.85 -3.94
CA ILE A 221 8.55 -2.25 -4.17
C ILE A 221 9.64 -2.26 -5.24
N ASN A 222 10.83 -2.71 -4.88
CA ASN A 222 11.87 -3.05 -5.83
C ASN A 222 11.85 -4.56 -6.06
N LEU A 223 11.28 -4.96 -7.20
CA LEU A 223 11.19 -6.32 -7.69
C LEU A 223 12.13 -6.43 -8.89
N TRP A 224 13.20 -7.22 -8.78
CA TRP A 224 14.19 -7.39 -9.85
C TRP A 224 13.71 -8.37 -10.93
N SER A 225 12.49 -8.17 -11.43
CA SER A 225 11.82 -8.97 -12.46
C SER A 225 11.20 -8.04 -13.50
N GLN A 226 10.87 -8.59 -14.68
CA GLN A 226 10.03 -7.88 -15.65
C GLN A 226 8.55 -7.86 -15.23
N THR A 227 8.19 -8.62 -14.18
CA THR A 227 6.86 -8.59 -13.60
C THR A 227 6.58 -7.21 -13.02
N ASP A 228 5.42 -6.66 -13.36
CA ASP A 228 4.90 -5.45 -12.72
C ASP A 228 4.63 -5.73 -11.24
N SER A 229 5.29 -4.98 -10.35
CA SER A 229 5.19 -5.18 -8.90
C SER A 229 3.78 -4.96 -8.35
N ARG A 230 2.86 -4.35 -9.09
CA ARG A 230 1.46 -4.24 -8.69
C ARG A 230 0.75 -5.59 -8.68
N LEU A 231 1.15 -6.52 -9.55
CA LEU A 231 0.51 -7.83 -9.70
C LEU A 231 0.72 -8.76 -8.51
N ILE A 232 1.60 -8.42 -7.57
CA ILE A 232 1.84 -9.20 -6.35
C ILE A 232 1.09 -8.67 -5.13
N THR A 233 0.34 -7.57 -5.29
CA THR A 233 -0.42 -6.91 -4.22
C THR A 233 -1.80 -6.43 -4.68
N ASP A 234 -2.29 -6.89 -5.85
CA ASP A 234 -3.55 -6.42 -6.45
C ASP A 234 -4.79 -7.18 -5.93
N GLY A 235 -4.60 -8.20 -5.09
CA GLY A 235 -5.68 -9.01 -4.53
C GLY A 235 -6.25 -10.05 -5.49
N ASN A 236 -5.65 -10.25 -6.66
CA ASN A 236 -6.06 -11.20 -7.69
C ASN A 236 -5.13 -12.41 -7.78
N THR A 237 -5.59 -13.56 -7.27
CA THR A 237 -4.84 -14.83 -7.28
C THR A 237 -4.57 -15.44 -8.66
N LYS A 238 -5.11 -14.84 -9.74
CA LYS A 238 -4.95 -15.28 -11.13
C LYS A 238 -3.78 -14.61 -11.86
N THR A 239 -3.28 -13.50 -11.32
CA THR A 239 -2.09 -12.78 -11.77
C THR A 239 -0.98 -12.92 -10.73
N GLY A 240 0.26 -12.52 -11.04
CA GLY A 240 1.34 -12.68 -10.09
C GLY A 240 2.73 -12.59 -10.68
N PHE A 241 3.69 -12.88 -9.81
CA PHE A 241 5.10 -13.05 -10.14
C PHE A 241 5.37 -14.51 -10.50
N ALA A 242 6.16 -14.73 -11.55
CA ALA A 242 6.66 -16.04 -11.93
C ALA A 242 8.07 -15.91 -12.55
N GLU A 243 8.99 -16.74 -12.09
CA GLU A 243 10.33 -16.87 -12.64
C GLU A 243 10.62 -18.34 -12.99
N GLU A 244 11.05 -18.57 -14.23
CA GLU A 244 11.25 -19.92 -14.76
C GLU A 244 12.67 -20.47 -14.52
N ASN A 245 13.65 -19.58 -14.36
CA ASN A 245 15.07 -19.93 -14.28
C ASN A 245 15.76 -19.38 -13.04
N GLU A 246 15.04 -18.67 -12.18
CA GLU A 246 15.56 -18.12 -10.94
C GLU A 246 15.04 -18.92 -9.74
N ILE A 247 15.96 -19.38 -8.89
CA ILE A 247 15.66 -20.17 -7.70
C ILE A 247 15.87 -19.40 -6.39
N ASP A 248 16.41 -18.19 -6.50
CA ASP A 248 16.71 -17.26 -5.42
C ASP A 248 16.31 -15.87 -5.88
N HIS A 249 15.29 -15.27 -5.27
CA HIS A 249 14.82 -13.95 -5.64
C HIS A 249 14.66 -13.07 -4.40
N ARG A 250 14.90 -11.76 -4.54
CA ARG A 250 14.80 -10.80 -3.43
C ARG A 250 13.89 -9.64 -3.81
N ILE A 251 12.93 -9.36 -2.94
CA ILE A 251 12.02 -8.24 -3.07
C ILE A 251 12.30 -7.28 -1.93
N ASN A 252 12.52 -6.00 -2.25
CA ASN A 252 12.73 -4.98 -1.23
C ASN A 252 11.51 -4.07 -1.14
N PHE A 253 11.06 -3.83 0.09
CA PHE A 253 9.94 -2.94 0.41
C PHE A 253 10.50 -1.74 1.17
N ALA A 254 10.34 -0.56 0.60
CA ALA A 254 10.79 0.69 1.21
C ALA A 254 9.57 1.56 1.57
N PHE A 255 9.26 1.61 2.87
CA PHE A 255 8.25 2.46 3.45
C PHE A 255 8.83 3.83 3.80
N GLU A 256 8.03 4.88 3.69
CA GLU A 256 8.44 6.25 4.05
C GLU A 256 8.59 6.44 5.56
N VAL A 257 7.81 5.70 6.34
CA VAL A 257 7.80 5.72 7.80
C VAL A 257 8.14 4.35 8.38
N PHE A 258 8.63 4.33 9.62
CA PHE A 258 8.86 3.07 10.34
C PHE A 258 7.53 2.30 10.43
N THR A 259 7.54 1.09 9.88
CA THR A 259 6.35 0.26 9.73
C THR A 259 6.51 -1.03 10.52
N PRO A 260 5.60 -1.36 11.46
CA PRO A 260 5.58 -2.65 12.09
C PRO A 260 4.94 -3.67 11.15
N ILE A 261 5.58 -4.82 11.00
CA ILE A 261 5.01 -6.03 10.41
C ILE A 261 4.92 -7.06 11.53
N THR A 262 3.72 -7.58 11.76
CA THR A 262 3.45 -8.63 12.76
C THR A 262 3.06 -9.95 12.12
N ARG A 263 2.66 -9.92 10.85
CA ARG A 263 2.24 -11.10 10.10
C ARG A 263 2.45 -10.89 8.60
N ILE A 264 2.70 -11.98 7.90
CA ILE A 264 2.86 -12.03 6.45
C ILE A 264 1.91 -13.09 5.88
N ALA A 265 1.27 -12.80 4.75
CA ALA A 265 0.56 -13.81 3.97
C ALA A 265 1.05 -13.84 2.52
N ILE A 266 1.18 -15.03 1.96
CA ILE A 266 1.62 -15.28 0.59
C ILE A 266 0.68 -16.30 -0.05
N TRP A 267 0.08 -15.96 -1.19
CA TRP A 267 -0.52 -16.97 -2.07
C TRP A 267 0.56 -17.55 -2.98
N ASN A 268 1.00 -18.76 -2.67
CA ASN A 268 2.10 -19.44 -3.32
C ASN A 268 1.62 -20.25 -4.54
N GLY A 269 2.08 -19.87 -5.73
CA GLY A 269 1.54 -20.29 -7.03
C GLY A 269 0.60 -19.25 -7.65
N ILE A 270 0.19 -19.51 -8.90
CA ILE A 270 -0.78 -18.70 -9.65
C ILE A 270 -1.91 -19.63 -10.11
N ASP A 271 -3.15 -19.33 -9.76
CA ASP A 271 -4.29 -20.25 -9.93
C ASP A 271 -4.49 -20.69 -11.40
N ARG A 272 -4.19 -19.79 -12.36
CA ARG A 272 -4.33 -20.07 -13.80
C ARG A 272 -3.13 -20.78 -14.43
N LYS A 273 -2.02 -20.92 -13.71
CA LYS A 273 -0.76 -21.48 -14.23
C LYS A 273 -0.06 -22.35 -13.16
N PRO A 274 -0.65 -23.49 -12.76
CA PRO A 274 -0.06 -24.37 -11.74
C PRO A 274 1.35 -24.89 -12.10
N GLU A 275 1.71 -24.90 -13.38
CA GLU A 275 3.03 -25.26 -13.90
C GLU A 275 4.13 -24.21 -13.65
N SER A 276 3.77 -23.01 -13.16
CA SER A 276 4.71 -21.91 -12.88
C SER A 276 5.65 -22.18 -11.69
N GLY A 277 5.42 -23.28 -10.98
CA GLY A 277 6.18 -23.63 -9.78
C GLY A 277 5.67 -22.92 -8.53
N TYR A 278 6.43 -23.07 -7.46
CA TYR A 278 6.09 -22.56 -6.14
C TYR A 278 7.37 -22.22 -5.39
N ILE A 279 7.27 -21.24 -4.51
CA ILE A 279 8.29 -20.92 -3.53
C ILE A 279 8.28 -22.01 -2.47
N GLN A 280 9.45 -22.46 -2.02
CA GLN A 280 9.59 -23.46 -0.96
C GLN A 280 9.89 -22.82 0.38
N LYS A 281 10.69 -21.75 0.37
CA LYS A 281 11.06 -21.01 1.57
C LYS A 281 11.02 -19.52 1.30
N ALA A 282 10.45 -18.77 2.24
CA ALA A 282 10.53 -17.33 2.29
C ALA A 282 11.28 -16.90 3.55
N ILE A 283 12.06 -15.84 3.46
CA ILE A 283 12.81 -15.26 4.57
C ILE A 283 12.53 -13.76 4.58
N LEU A 284 11.92 -13.27 5.65
CA LEU A 284 11.72 -11.84 5.89
C LEU A 284 12.86 -11.35 6.79
N SER A 285 13.54 -10.30 6.36
CA SER A 285 14.64 -9.70 7.11
C SER A 285 14.61 -8.18 7.12
N ILE A 286 15.19 -7.62 8.19
CA ILE A 286 15.51 -6.20 8.34
C ILE A 286 16.95 -6.11 8.84
N ALA A 287 17.66 -5.03 8.49
CA ALA A 287 19.05 -4.87 8.88
C ALA A 287 19.21 -4.88 10.42
N GLY A 288 20.15 -5.69 10.93
CA GLY A 288 20.48 -5.74 12.36
C GLY A 288 19.54 -6.56 13.24
N HIS A 289 18.55 -7.27 12.69
CA HIS A 289 17.65 -8.14 13.45
C HIS A 289 17.69 -9.59 12.98
N PRO A 290 17.29 -10.57 13.83
CA PRO A 290 17.12 -11.95 13.41
C PRO A 290 16.09 -12.08 12.29
N GLU A 291 16.40 -12.93 11.30
CA GLU A 291 15.52 -13.20 10.17
C GLU A 291 14.33 -14.09 10.59
N ALA A 292 13.18 -13.90 9.96
CA ALA A 292 12.03 -14.79 10.07
C ALA A 292 11.95 -15.69 8.83
N SER A 293 12.08 -17.00 9.01
CA SER A 293 12.03 -18.00 7.94
C SER A 293 10.72 -18.77 7.94
N PHE A 294 10.14 -18.98 6.75
CA PHE A 294 8.87 -19.67 6.54
C PHE A 294 9.01 -20.75 5.48
N ILE A 295 8.47 -21.95 5.72
CA ILE A 295 8.38 -23.01 4.71
C ILE A 295 7.01 -22.92 4.08
N LEU A 296 6.95 -22.63 2.77
CA LEU A 296 5.70 -22.40 2.08
C LEU A 296 5.15 -23.68 1.45
N LYS A 297 3.85 -23.91 1.60
CA LYS A 297 3.10 -24.92 0.87
C LYS A 297 2.46 -24.28 -0.38
N PRO A 298 2.06 -25.05 -1.40
CA PRO A 298 1.23 -24.51 -2.48
C PRO A 298 -0.07 -23.91 -1.92
N GLY A 299 -0.54 -22.80 -2.51
CA GLY A 299 -1.75 -22.08 -2.08
C GLY A 299 -1.53 -21.02 -1.01
N TYR A 300 -2.56 -20.73 -0.22
CA TYR A 300 -2.52 -19.69 0.81
C TYR A 300 -1.63 -20.10 2.00
N ASN A 301 -0.70 -19.21 2.36
CA ASN A 301 0.11 -19.34 3.56
C ASN A 301 0.05 -18.04 4.37
N GLU A 302 -0.09 -18.16 5.68
CA GLU A 302 -0.11 -17.03 6.62
C GLU A 302 0.76 -17.35 7.82
N TYR A 303 1.62 -16.40 8.22
CA TYR A 303 2.55 -16.57 9.33
C TYR A 303 2.54 -15.36 10.25
N VAL A 304 2.23 -15.61 11.51
CA VAL A 304 2.40 -14.63 12.59
C VAL A 304 3.87 -14.63 12.99
N LEU A 305 4.49 -13.45 13.03
CA LEU A 305 5.87 -13.29 13.45
C LEU A 305 5.96 -13.46 14.98
N PRO A 306 7.04 -14.09 15.48
CA PRO A 306 7.25 -14.27 16.92
C PRO A 306 7.43 -12.94 17.67
N PHE A 307 7.84 -11.89 16.95
CA PHE A 307 7.93 -10.51 17.42
C PHE A 307 7.64 -9.57 16.24
N PRO A 308 7.05 -8.38 16.48
CA PRO A 308 6.90 -7.37 15.43
C PRO A 308 8.27 -6.96 14.86
N MET A 309 8.40 -6.96 13.54
CA MET A 309 9.55 -6.39 12.84
C MET A 309 9.23 -4.94 12.47
N VAL A 310 9.98 -3.97 12.99
CA VAL A 310 9.73 -2.54 12.76
C VAL A 310 10.87 -1.92 11.98
N SER A 311 10.62 -1.51 10.74
CA SER A 311 11.65 -0.94 9.87
C SER A 311 11.03 -0.03 8.79
N ARG A 312 11.86 0.75 8.10
CA ARG A 312 11.50 1.38 6.82
C ARG A 312 11.84 0.50 5.63
N LEU A 313 12.79 -0.42 5.80
CA LEU A 313 13.30 -1.29 4.76
C LEU A 313 13.13 -2.74 5.18
N PHE A 314 12.41 -3.49 4.35
CA PHE A 314 12.25 -4.93 4.49
C PHE A 314 12.74 -5.63 3.24
N THR A 315 13.41 -6.77 3.42
CA THR A 315 13.77 -7.65 2.32
C THR A 315 13.04 -8.97 2.49
N LEU A 316 12.31 -9.38 1.46
CA LEU A 316 11.73 -10.71 1.35
C LEU A 316 12.58 -11.53 0.38
N HIS A 317 13.25 -12.54 0.90
CA HIS A 317 14.07 -13.47 0.13
C HIS A 317 13.29 -14.76 -0.12
N LEU A 318 13.08 -15.07 -1.38
CA LEU A 318 12.27 -16.19 -1.88
C LEU A 318 13.19 -17.25 -2.46
N LEU A 319 12.98 -18.50 -2.05
CA LEU A 319 13.80 -19.63 -2.44
C LEU A 319 12.93 -20.77 -2.99
N SER A 320 13.35 -21.33 -4.11
CA SER A 320 12.78 -22.52 -4.74
C SER A 320 13.90 -23.47 -5.18
N THR A 321 13.55 -24.66 -5.70
CA THR A 321 14.51 -25.60 -6.30
C THR A 321 14.52 -25.57 -7.82
N LYS A 322 13.53 -24.93 -8.47
CA LYS A 322 13.45 -24.94 -9.94
C LYS A 322 12.77 -23.70 -10.52
N LYS A 323 11.46 -23.58 -10.32
CA LYS A 323 10.63 -22.44 -10.75
C LYS A 323 9.95 -21.87 -9.51
N MET A 324 9.71 -20.57 -9.49
CA MET A 324 8.96 -19.95 -8.42
C MET A 324 7.85 -19.08 -8.97
N ALA A 325 6.70 -19.12 -8.31
CA ALA A 325 5.60 -18.23 -8.61
C ALA A 325 4.77 -17.97 -7.34
N PHE A 326 4.19 -16.78 -7.26
CA PHE A 326 3.22 -16.42 -6.25
C PHE A 326 2.33 -15.31 -6.78
N SER A 327 1.06 -15.29 -6.36
CA SER A 327 0.09 -14.33 -6.85
C SER A 327 -0.08 -13.14 -5.92
N GLU A 328 -0.01 -13.34 -4.61
CA GLU A 328 -0.29 -12.28 -3.63
C GLU A 328 0.70 -12.29 -2.50
N LEU A 329 1.02 -11.09 -2.02
CA LEU A 329 1.75 -10.82 -0.79
C LEU A 329 1.00 -9.77 0.04
N ARG A 330 0.88 -10.02 1.33
CA ARG A 330 0.31 -9.09 2.30
C ARG A 330 1.16 -9.02 3.55
N PHE A 331 1.32 -7.80 4.07
CA PHE A 331 1.85 -7.54 5.40
C PHE A 331 0.74 -6.98 6.29
N TYR A 332 0.80 -7.33 7.56
CA TYR A 332 -0.19 -6.94 8.57
C TYR A 332 0.52 -6.28 9.75
N ASP A 333 -0.09 -5.25 10.34
CA ASP A 333 0.49 -4.49 11.46
C ASP A 333 -0.21 -4.76 12.81
N GLY A 334 -0.90 -5.90 12.91
CA GLY A 334 -1.60 -6.36 14.11
C GLY A 334 -2.74 -7.31 13.75
N ALA A 335 -3.94 -7.04 14.28
CA ALA A 335 -5.16 -7.71 13.83
C ALA A 335 -5.62 -7.24 12.43
N ARG A 336 -4.96 -6.22 11.86
CA ARG A 336 -5.33 -5.54 10.62
C ARG A 336 -4.44 -5.94 9.48
#